data_AF-A0A2G5CQU2-F1
#
_entry.id   AF-A0A2G5CQU2-F1
#
_cell.length_a   1.000
_cell.length_b   1.000
_cell.length_c   1.000
_cell.angle_alpha   90.00
_cell.angle_beta   90.00
_cell.angle_gamma   90.00
#
_symmetry.space_group_name_H-M   'P 1'
#
loop_
_entity.id
_entity.type
_entity.pdbx_description
1 polymer ?
#
loop_
_entity_poly.entity_id
_entity_poly.type
_entity_poly.pdbx_seq_one_letter_code
_entity_poly.pdbx_strand_id
1 'polypeptide(L)'
;MVKGEPQSCNFQAIYNFGDSNSDTGGISAVYNPIPPPNGQTYFGKPAGRVTDGRIVIDFMAKNPSENAYLPNPDEFLNALYTFDIGQNDLSHVIGKVPNDQALAIIPDMIQEYSTAIQKMYQQGARSFCIHNLGPLGCSPIPRLSVISGGSQDLDQYGCVKYHNDIVSQFNQQLKNLIYQQRGQLKLRCFISLR
;
A
#
# COMPACT_ATOMS: atom_id res chain seq x y z
N MET A 1 18.88 -24.94 -18.15
CA MET A 1 19.08 -23.49 -17.93
C MET A 1 17.70 -22.85 -17.84
N VAL A 2 17.29 -22.41 -16.64
CA VAL A 2 15.98 -21.78 -16.42
C VAL A 2 16.06 -20.34 -16.96
N LYS A 3 15.14 -19.98 -17.87
CA LYS A 3 15.00 -18.62 -18.38
C LYS A 3 14.37 -17.72 -17.32
N GLY A 4 15.05 -16.62 -17.00
CA GLY A 4 14.44 -15.43 -16.39
C GLY A 4 14.42 -15.39 -14.86
N GLU A 5 15.58 -15.35 -14.22
CA GLU A 5 15.65 -14.69 -12.91
C GLU A 5 15.29 -13.20 -13.10
N PRO A 6 14.42 -12.61 -12.26
CA PRO A 6 14.13 -11.19 -12.33
C PRO A 6 15.42 -10.42 -12.04
N GLN A 7 15.79 -9.53 -12.96
CA GLN A 7 16.91 -8.61 -12.78
C GLN A 7 16.80 -7.96 -11.39
N SER A 8 17.84 -8.11 -10.55
CA SER A 8 17.81 -7.59 -9.19
C SER A 8 17.58 -6.08 -9.24
N CYS A 9 16.50 -5.61 -8.63
CA CYS A 9 16.20 -4.19 -8.55
C CYS A 9 17.18 -3.52 -7.57
N ASN A 10 18.27 -2.98 -8.09
CA ASN A 10 19.18 -2.17 -7.29
C ASN A 10 18.64 -0.73 -7.22
N PHE A 11 18.44 -0.23 -6.01
CA PHE A 11 17.98 1.12 -5.73
C PHE A 11 18.79 1.71 -4.56
N GLN A 12 18.97 3.03 -4.57
CA GLN A 12 19.78 3.75 -3.59
C GLN A 12 18.92 4.45 -2.52
N ALA A 13 17.67 4.73 -2.84
CA ALA A 13 16.71 5.36 -1.95
C ALA A 13 15.32 4.75 -2.14
N ILE A 14 14.44 4.96 -1.16
CA ILE A 14 13.02 4.64 -1.25
C ILE A 14 12.21 5.91 -1.03
N TYR A 15 11.31 6.24 -1.96
CA TYR A 15 10.30 7.27 -1.77
C TYR A 15 8.96 6.58 -1.59
N ASN A 16 8.37 6.78 -0.41
CA ASN A 16 7.13 6.13 -0.03
C ASN A 16 5.92 7.05 -0.15
N PHE A 17 4.93 6.60 -0.92
CA PHE A 17 3.61 7.20 -1.01
C PHE A 17 2.61 6.20 -0.46
N GLY A 18 1.95 6.55 0.64
CA GLY A 18 1.08 5.60 1.27
C GLY A 18 0.21 6.15 2.38
N ASP A 19 -0.43 5.21 3.04
CA ASP A 19 -1.21 5.43 4.24
C ASP A 19 -0.52 4.86 5.48
N SER A 20 -1.32 4.63 6.51
CA SER A 20 -0.94 4.14 7.82
C SER A 20 -0.12 2.83 7.81
N ASN A 21 -0.26 1.97 6.79
CA ASN A 21 0.51 0.72 6.66
C ASN A 21 1.99 0.96 6.30
N SER A 22 2.30 2.13 5.77
CA SER A 22 3.64 2.53 5.32
C SER A 22 4.17 3.79 6.03
N ASP A 23 3.36 4.40 6.90
CA ASP A 23 3.72 5.62 7.61
C ASP A 23 4.76 5.36 8.70
N THR A 24 5.89 6.06 8.58
CA THR A 24 7.02 6.00 9.51
C THR A 24 7.08 7.18 10.49
N GLY A 25 6.10 8.09 10.46
CA GLY A 25 6.03 9.27 11.33
C GLY A 25 5.38 10.51 10.71
N GLY A 26 4.97 10.46 9.45
CA GLY A 26 4.34 11.56 8.71
C GLY A 26 3.09 12.10 9.39
N ILE A 27 2.20 11.23 9.88
CA ILE A 27 1.03 11.67 10.64
C ILE A 27 1.40 12.43 11.92
N SER A 28 2.45 12.00 12.62
CA SER A 28 2.92 12.67 13.85
C SER A 28 3.65 13.97 13.59
N ALA A 29 4.28 14.11 12.42
CA ALA A 29 4.95 15.34 12.00
C ALA A 29 3.95 16.45 11.62
N VAL A 30 2.80 16.10 11.05
CA VAL A 30 1.83 17.08 10.51
C VAL A 30 0.64 17.32 11.44
N TYR A 31 0.10 16.26 12.07
CA TYR A 31 -1.16 16.34 12.80
C TYR A 31 -1.00 16.24 14.31
N ASN A 32 -0.86 15.03 14.83
CA ASN A 32 -0.75 14.78 16.27
C ASN A 32 0.13 13.56 16.53
N PRO A 33 0.87 13.53 17.66
CA PRO A 33 1.60 12.35 18.08
C PRO A 33 0.68 11.13 18.17
N ILE A 34 1.08 10.01 17.56
CA ILE A 34 0.37 8.75 17.76
C ILE A 34 0.53 8.31 19.22
N PRO A 35 -0.56 8.04 19.95
CA PRO A 35 -0.48 7.65 21.37
C PRO A 35 -0.11 6.17 21.54
N PRO A 36 0.25 5.75 22.77
CA PRO A 36 0.27 4.34 23.16
C PRO A 36 -1.07 3.63 22.87
N PRO A 37 -1.07 2.31 22.59
CA PRO A 37 0.04 1.36 22.77
C PRO A 37 1.03 1.33 21.60
N ASN A 38 0.86 2.14 20.56
CA ASN A 38 1.73 2.10 19.39
C ASN A 38 3.21 2.34 19.76
N GLY A 39 4.12 1.55 19.18
CA GLY A 39 5.56 1.53 19.40
C GLY A 39 6.07 1.01 20.77
N GLN A 40 5.20 0.64 21.71
CA GLN A 40 5.62 0.11 23.02
C GLN A 40 6.38 -1.22 22.94
N THR A 41 5.93 -2.19 22.14
CA THR A 41 6.53 -3.53 22.07
C THR A 41 7.92 -3.51 21.42
N TYR A 42 8.09 -2.82 20.29
CA TYR A 42 9.38 -2.81 19.58
C TYR A 42 10.28 -1.61 19.92
N PHE A 43 9.73 -0.39 19.94
CA PHE A 43 10.50 0.84 20.14
C PHE A 43 10.57 1.28 21.62
N GLY A 44 9.77 0.66 22.50
CA GLY A 44 9.66 1.02 23.92
C GLY A 44 8.89 2.31 24.19
N LYS A 45 8.41 3.00 23.15
CA LYS A 45 7.69 4.28 23.21
C LYS A 45 6.98 4.55 21.89
N PRO A 46 6.00 5.47 21.85
CA PRO A 46 5.41 5.91 20.59
C PRO A 46 6.45 6.38 19.57
N ALA A 47 6.44 5.74 18.40
CA ALA A 47 7.36 5.99 17.29
C ALA A 47 6.69 6.75 16.13
N GLY A 48 5.49 7.29 16.36
CA GLY A 48 4.72 8.03 15.35
C GLY A 48 4.04 7.18 14.28
N ARG A 49 3.91 5.87 14.52
CA ARG A 49 3.37 4.86 13.61
C ARG A 49 2.14 4.21 14.23
N VAL A 50 1.14 3.80 13.44
CA VAL A 50 -0.07 3.12 13.94
C VAL A 50 0.12 1.61 14.14
N THR A 51 1.27 1.22 14.66
CA THR A 51 1.60 -0.17 14.97
C THR A 51 2.54 -0.24 16.16
N ASP A 52 2.65 -1.42 16.74
CA ASP A 52 3.53 -1.69 17.88
C ASP A 52 4.96 -2.12 17.48
N GLY A 53 5.24 -2.08 16.18
CA GLY A 53 6.46 -2.62 15.59
C GLY A 53 6.94 -1.89 14.35
N ARG A 54 7.89 -2.53 13.68
CA ARG A 54 8.33 -2.15 12.33
C ARG A 54 7.25 -2.49 11.30
N ILE A 55 7.22 -1.73 10.22
CA ILE A 55 6.35 -1.92 9.05
C ILE A 55 7.18 -2.34 7.84
N VAL A 56 6.50 -2.81 6.77
CA VAL A 56 7.14 -3.42 5.59
C VAL A 56 8.26 -2.55 5.01
N ILE A 57 8.08 -1.23 5.00
CA ILE A 57 9.10 -0.28 4.51
C ILE A 57 10.43 -0.33 5.27
N ASP A 58 10.44 -0.62 6.57
CA ASP A 58 11.68 -0.74 7.35
C ASP A 58 12.49 -1.96 6.94
N PHE A 59 11.82 -3.01 6.48
CA PHE A 59 12.46 -4.23 6.00
C PHE A 59 12.90 -4.12 4.55
N MET A 60 12.29 -3.20 3.78
CA MET A 60 12.72 -2.87 2.41
C MET A 60 13.94 -1.96 2.40
N ALA A 61 14.05 -1.04 3.36
CA ALA A 61 15.21 -0.17 3.52
C ALA A 61 16.43 -0.97 4.03
N LYS A 62 17.41 -1.23 3.16
CA LYS A 62 18.70 -1.82 3.56
C LYS A 62 19.60 -0.73 4.13
N ASN A 63 19.95 -0.82 5.41
CA ASN A 63 20.78 0.16 6.15
C ASN A 63 20.17 1.58 6.14
N PRO A 64 18.99 1.80 6.76
CA PRO A 64 18.47 3.15 6.93
C PRO A 64 19.51 3.97 7.69
N SER A 65 20.03 5.02 7.07
CA SER A 65 20.93 5.95 7.75
C SER A 65 20.15 6.61 8.88
N GLU A 66 20.58 6.44 10.13
CA GLU A 66 19.96 7.08 11.30
C GLU A 66 19.95 8.62 11.20
N ASN A 67 20.80 9.17 10.32
CA ASN A 67 20.78 10.56 9.89
C ASN A 67 20.16 10.64 8.48
N ALA A 68 18.85 10.88 8.40
CA ALA A 68 18.19 11.15 7.12
C ALA A 68 18.62 12.53 6.59
N TYR A 69 19.60 12.55 5.70
CA TYR A 69 19.87 13.72 4.85
C TYR A 69 18.75 13.87 3.83
N LEU A 70 18.54 15.10 3.34
CA LEU A 70 17.68 15.31 2.17
C LEU A 70 18.22 14.44 1.01
N PRO A 71 17.34 13.71 0.29
CA PRO A 71 17.79 12.86 -0.79
C PRO A 71 18.54 13.66 -1.86
N ASN A 72 19.67 13.14 -2.34
CA ASN A 72 20.36 13.74 -3.49
C ASN A 72 19.44 13.63 -4.73
N PRO A 73 19.28 14.67 -5.57
CA PRO A 73 18.58 14.55 -6.84
C PRO A 73 18.99 13.35 -7.71
N ASP A 74 20.26 12.92 -7.66
CA ASP A 74 20.73 11.72 -8.37
C ASP A 74 20.16 10.41 -7.79
N GLU A 75 19.78 10.39 -6.51
CA GLU A 75 19.11 9.27 -5.86
C GLU A 75 17.68 9.12 -6.38
N PHE A 76 16.99 10.22 -6.74
CA PHE A 76 15.65 10.18 -7.33
C PHE A 76 15.62 9.30 -8.59
N LEU A 77 16.61 9.45 -9.48
CA LEU A 77 16.69 8.64 -10.71
C LEU A 77 16.99 7.15 -10.45
N ASN A 78 17.54 6.83 -9.28
CA ASN A 78 17.91 5.48 -8.87
C ASN A 78 17.13 4.99 -7.62
N ALA A 79 15.97 5.58 -7.34
CA ALA A 79 15.14 5.22 -6.20
C ALA A 79 14.06 4.21 -6.56
N LEU A 80 13.58 3.50 -5.54
CA LEU A 80 12.35 2.72 -5.57
C LEU A 80 11.18 3.59 -5.08
N TYR A 81 10.12 3.68 -5.88
CA TYR A 81 8.91 4.42 -5.53
C TYR A 81 7.84 3.45 -5.05
N THR A 82 7.52 3.47 -3.76
CA THR A 82 6.55 2.56 -3.15
C THR A 82 5.18 3.20 -3.06
N PHE A 83 4.13 2.46 -3.42
CA PHE A 83 2.74 2.88 -3.42
C PHE A 83 1.94 1.91 -2.54
N ASP A 84 1.51 2.38 -1.38
CA ASP A 84 0.66 1.66 -0.41
C ASP A 84 -0.55 2.54 -0.04
N ILE A 85 -1.46 2.69 -1.01
CA ILE A 85 -2.60 3.62 -0.98
C ILE A 85 -3.91 2.89 -1.34
N GLY A 86 -5.05 3.58 -1.24
CA GLY A 86 -6.36 3.08 -1.68
C GLY A 86 -7.15 2.28 -0.63
N GLN A 87 -6.50 1.85 0.46
CA GLN A 87 -7.17 1.07 1.50
C GLN A 87 -8.24 1.91 2.22
N ASN A 88 -7.92 3.16 2.54
CA ASN A 88 -8.82 4.09 3.22
C ASN A 88 -10.05 4.41 2.37
N ASP A 89 -9.88 4.59 1.06
CA ASP A 89 -10.94 4.90 0.09
C ASP A 89 -11.97 3.77 0.04
N LEU A 90 -11.51 2.53 -0.13
CA LEU A 90 -12.39 1.36 -0.08
C LEU A 90 -13.02 1.18 1.30
N SER A 91 -12.23 1.28 2.37
CA SER A 91 -12.75 1.15 3.74
C SER A 91 -13.79 2.21 4.07
N HIS A 92 -13.73 3.38 3.43
CA HIS A 92 -14.68 4.45 3.63
C HIS A 92 -16.05 4.14 3.02
N VAL A 93 -16.09 3.48 1.86
CA VAL A 93 -17.35 3.21 1.13
C VAL A 93 -17.94 1.85 1.47
N ILE A 94 -17.10 0.83 1.68
CA ILE A 94 -17.55 -0.53 1.93
C ILE A 94 -18.41 -0.58 3.20
N GLY A 95 -19.59 -1.18 3.10
CA GLY A 95 -20.55 -1.30 4.21
C GLY A 95 -21.35 -0.02 4.50
N LYS A 96 -21.06 1.11 3.84
CA LYS A 96 -21.85 2.35 3.93
C LYS A 96 -22.75 2.57 2.72
N VAL A 97 -22.33 2.10 1.55
CA VAL A 97 -23.11 2.19 0.31
C VAL A 97 -23.43 0.80 -0.22
N PRO A 98 -24.44 0.66 -1.10
CA PRO A 98 -24.68 -0.56 -1.84
C PRO A 98 -23.45 -1.09 -2.58
N ASN A 99 -23.42 -2.41 -2.72
CA ASN A 99 -22.32 -3.19 -3.26
C ASN A 99 -21.88 -2.75 -4.68
N ASP A 100 -22.84 -2.51 -5.55
CA ASP A 100 -22.63 -1.99 -6.90
C ASP A 100 -21.99 -0.60 -6.90
N GLN A 101 -22.38 0.28 -5.97
CA GLN A 101 -21.79 1.60 -5.81
C GLN A 101 -20.35 1.54 -5.28
N ALA A 102 -20.06 0.63 -4.34
CA ALA A 102 -18.70 0.42 -3.86
C ALA A 102 -17.77 -0.13 -4.96
N LEU A 103 -18.27 -0.98 -5.85
CA LEU A 103 -17.52 -1.45 -7.02
C LEU A 103 -17.30 -0.35 -8.05
N ALA A 104 -18.26 0.57 -8.20
CA ALA A 104 -18.22 1.62 -9.21
C ALA A 104 -17.09 2.63 -9.02
N ILE A 105 -16.52 2.77 -7.81
CA ILE A 105 -15.40 3.70 -7.56
C ILE A 105 -14.03 3.11 -7.94
N ILE A 106 -13.91 1.78 -8.08
CA ILE A 106 -12.64 1.11 -8.33
C ILE A 106 -11.95 1.64 -9.60
N PRO A 107 -12.63 1.77 -10.76
CA PRO A 107 -11.98 2.26 -11.97
C PRO A 107 -11.32 3.62 -11.81
N ASP A 108 -11.97 4.55 -11.10
CA ASP A 108 -11.43 5.88 -10.84
C ASP A 108 -10.19 5.81 -9.94
N MET A 109 -10.22 4.98 -8.90
CA MET A 109 -9.05 4.73 -8.06
C MET A 109 -7.88 4.17 -8.89
N ILE A 110 -8.14 3.18 -9.75
CA ILE A 110 -7.12 2.60 -10.65
C ILE A 110 -6.58 3.64 -11.64
N GLN A 111 -7.43 4.55 -12.12
CA GLN A 111 -7.02 5.65 -12.98
C GLN A 111 -6.08 6.63 -12.27
N GLU A 112 -6.26 6.88 -10.97
CA GLU A 112 -5.33 7.69 -10.18
C GLU A 112 -3.95 7.03 -10.05
N TYR A 113 -3.87 5.71 -9.85
CA TYR A 113 -2.58 5.00 -9.93
C TYR A 113 -1.93 5.20 -11.29
N SER A 114 -2.70 5.06 -12.36
CA SER A 114 -2.18 5.21 -13.72
C SER A 114 -1.56 6.59 -13.93
N THR A 115 -2.31 7.62 -13.55
CA THR A 115 -1.91 9.03 -13.63
C THR A 115 -0.66 9.32 -12.80
N ALA A 116 -0.60 8.84 -11.56
CA ALA A 116 0.53 9.04 -10.66
C ALA A 116 1.81 8.39 -11.21
N ILE A 117 1.73 7.12 -11.64
CA ILE A 117 2.88 6.40 -12.21
C ILE A 117 3.39 7.10 -13.47
N GLN A 118 2.49 7.53 -14.36
CA GLN A 118 2.87 8.25 -15.58
C GLN A 118 3.54 9.59 -15.27
N LYS A 119 2.98 10.38 -14.35
CA LYS A 119 3.57 11.67 -13.93
C LYS A 119 4.97 11.46 -13.34
N MET A 120 5.13 10.49 -12.45
CA MET A 120 6.43 10.18 -11.85
C MET A 120 7.43 9.67 -12.88
N TYR A 121 6.99 8.84 -13.82
CA TYR A 121 7.82 8.38 -14.93
C TYR A 121 8.31 9.54 -15.79
N GLN A 122 7.46 10.55 -16.07
CA GLN A 122 7.86 11.76 -16.78
C GLN A 122 8.94 12.56 -16.03
N GLN A 123 8.97 12.49 -14.70
CA GLN A 123 10.01 13.10 -13.85
C GLN A 123 11.29 12.25 -13.73
N GLY A 124 11.35 11.08 -14.36
CA GLY A 124 12.54 10.22 -14.35
C GLY A 124 12.46 8.98 -13.46
N ALA A 125 11.35 8.75 -12.76
CA ALA A 125 11.15 7.51 -12.01
C ALA A 125 11.17 6.28 -12.94
N ARG A 126 11.91 5.24 -12.57
CA ARG A 126 12.03 4.00 -13.38
C ARG A 126 11.79 2.72 -12.59
N SER A 127 11.68 2.80 -11.27
CA SER A 127 11.54 1.64 -10.39
C SER A 127 10.35 1.82 -9.45
N PHE A 128 9.30 1.01 -9.60
CA PHE A 128 8.10 1.12 -8.77
C PHE A 128 7.88 -0.16 -7.96
N CYS A 129 7.31 -0.01 -6.76
CA CYS A 129 6.80 -1.09 -5.94
C CYS A 129 5.36 -0.78 -5.56
N ILE A 130 4.40 -1.51 -6.10
CA ILE A 130 2.97 -1.25 -5.87
C ILE A 130 2.40 -2.38 -5.02
N HIS A 131 1.83 -1.99 -3.89
CA HIS A 131 1.19 -2.89 -2.95
C HIS A 131 -0.26 -3.14 -3.35
N ASN A 132 -0.67 -4.41 -3.28
CA ASN A 132 -2.08 -4.74 -3.26
C ASN A 132 -2.73 -4.30 -1.94
N LEU A 133 -4.05 -4.19 -1.95
CA LEU A 133 -4.80 -4.03 -0.72
C LEU A 133 -4.89 -5.35 0.04
N GLY A 134 -4.72 -5.27 1.35
CA GLY A 134 -4.98 -6.38 2.26
C GLY A 134 -6.48 -6.73 2.34
N PRO A 135 -6.83 -7.93 2.85
CA PRO A 135 -8.20 -8.39 2.91
C PRO A 135 -9.01 -7.60 3.95
N LEU A 136 -9.67 -6.53 3.50
CA LEU A 136 -10.44 -5.63 4.36
C LEU A 136 -11.53 -6.33 5.16
N GLY A 137 -12.11 -7.40 4.64
CA GLY A 137 -13.10 -8.21 5.36
C GLY A 137 -12.54 -8.89 6.63
N CYS A 138 -11.22 -9.07 6.70
CA CYS A 138 -10.54 -9.61 7.88
C CYS A 138 -10.23 -8.55 8.94
N SER A 139 -10.49 -7.27 8.66
CA SER A 139 -10.29 -6.20 9.64
C SER A 139 -11.27 -6.36 10.81
N PRO A 140 -10.85 -6.05 12.05
CA PRO A 140 -11.73 -6.19 13.23
C PRO A 140 -13.05 -5.44 13.10
N ILE A 141 -13.05 -4.24 12.52
CA ILE A 141 -14.25 -3.38 12.43
C ILE A 141 -15.37 -4.02 11.58
N PRO A 142 -15.16 -4.37 10.30
CA PRO A 142 -16.14 -5.13 9.52
C PRO A 142 -16.68 -6.37 10.22
N ARG A 143 -15.78 -7.15 10.83
CA ARG A 143 -16.14 -8.41 11.51
C ARG A 143 -17.05 -8.15 12.70
N LEU A 144 -16.76 -7.14 13.52
CA LEU A 144 -17.59 -6.77 14.66
C LEU A 144 -18.99 -6.32 14.22
N SER A 145 -19.09 -5.54 13.14
CA SER A 145 -20.38 -5.08 12.60
C SER A 145 -21.25 -6.25 12.12
N VAL A 146 -20.67 -7.22 11.41
CA VAL A 146 -21.39 -8.41 10.91
C VAL A 146 -21.90 -9.29 12.04
N ILE A 147 -21.05 -9.57 13.04
CA ILE A 147 -21.42 -10.38 14.21
C ILE A 147 -22.53 -9.69 15.02
N SER A 148 -22.41 -8.38 15.25
CA SER A 148 -23.39 -7.61 16.02
C SER A 148 -24.73 -7.48 15.28
N GLY A 149 -24.71 -7.48 13.95
CA GLY A 149 -25.89 -7.43 13.09
C GLY A 149 -26.52 -8.80 12.79
N GLY A 150 -25.97 -9.90 13.32
CA GLY A 150 -26.51 -11.25 13.13
C GLY A 150 -26.33 -11.84 11.72
N SER A 151 -25.44 -11.27 10.89
CA SER A 151 -25.16 -11.78 9.54
C SER A 151 -24.12 -12.92 9.59
N GLN A 152 -24.30 -13.92 8.72
CA GLN A 152 -23.35 -15.02 8.52
C GLN A 152 -22.51 -14.85 7.25
N ASP A 153 -22.35 -13.62 6.74
CA ASP A 153 -21.54 -13.34 5.55
C ASP A 153 -20.02 -13.39 5.84
N LEU A 154 -19.57 -14.51 6.42
CA LEU A 154 -18.18 -14.78 6.73
C LEU A 154 -17.66 -15.92 5.86
N ASP A 155 -16.43 -15.80 5.40
CA ASP A 155 -15.70 -16.90 4.77
C ASP A 155 -15.18 -17.91 5.81
N GLN A 156 -14.50 -18.96 5.32
CA GLN A 156 -13.94 -20.03 6.18
C GLN A 156 -12.88 -19.54 7.17
N TYR A 157 -12.32 -18.34 6.98
CA TYR A 157 -11.33 -17.71 7.86
C TYR A 157 -11.96 -16.72 8.83
N GLY A 158 -13.30 -16.55 8.78
CA GLY A 158 -14.04 -15.62 9.63
C GLY A 158 -13.96 -14.17 9.16
N CYS A 159 -13.61 -13.93 7.90
CA CYS A 159 -13.56 -12.61 7.29
C CYS A 159 -14.86 -12.31 6.54
N VAL A 160 -15.27 -11.03 6.50
CA VAL A 160 -16.47 -10.62 5.77
C VAL A 160 -16.28 -10.83 4.27
N LYS A 161 -17.04 -11.76 3.70
CA LYS A 161 -16.80 -12.26 2.34
C LYS A 161 -16.93 -11.15 1.31
N TYR A 162 -18.03 -10.41 1.34
CA TYR A 162 -18.29 -9.39 0.33
C TYR A 162 -17.24 -8.26 0.31
N HIS A 163 -16.69 -7.90 1.48
CA HIS A 163 -15.60 -6.92 1.56
C HIS A 163 -14.35 -7.42 0.84
N ASN A 164 -14.00 -8.69 1.02
CA ASN A 164 -12.87 -9.32 0.35
C ASN A 164 -13.13 -9.48 -1.16
N ASP A 165 -14.38 -9.69 -1.58
CA ASP A 165 -14.73 -9.75 -3.00
C ASP A 165 -14.46 -8.38 -3.70
N ILE A 166 -14.85 -7.25 -3.09
CA ILE A 166 -14.51 -5.91 -3.61
C ILE A 166 -13.00 -5.71 -3.68
N VAL A 167 -12.28 -6.03 -2.59
CA VAL A 167 -10.81 -5.92 -2.55
C VAL A 167 -10.17 -6.75 -3.67
N SER A 168 -10.69 -7.96 -3.93
CA SER A 168 -10.22 -8.80 -5.02
C SER A 168 -10.45 -8.14 -6.39
N GLN A 169 -11.59 -7.47 -6.60
CA GLN A 169 -11.85 -6.73 -7.83
C GLN A 169 -10.86 -5.57 -8.01
N PHE A 170 -10.59 -4.81 -6.95
CA PHE A 170 -9.59 -3.75 -6.98
C PHE A 170 -8.20 -4.31 -7.31
N ASN A 171 -7.75 -5.32 -6.59
CA ASN A 171 -6.42 -5.94 -6.79
C ASN A 171 -6.28 -6.54 -8.20
N GLN A 172 -7.36 -7.10 -8.76
CA GLN A 172 -7.36 -7.61 -10.13
C GLN A 172 -7.20 -6.48 -11.16
N GLN A 173 -7.93 -5.37 -11.01
CA GLN A 173 -7.82 -4.23 -11.92
C GLN A 173 -6.45 -3.54 -11.81
N LEU A 174 -5.93 -3.38 -10.59
CA LEU A 174 -4.58 -2.85 -10.35
C LEU A 174 -3.52 -3.71 -11.02
N LYS A 175 -3.61 -5.04 -10.87
CA LYS A 175 -2.71 -5.98 -11.54
C LYS A 175 -2.75 -5.81 -13.06
N ASN A 176 -3.94 -5.66 -13.65
CA ASN A 176 -4.09 -5.46 -15.09
C ASN A 176 -3.44 -4.15 -15.54
N LEU A 177 -3.67 -3.05 -14.82
CA LEU A 177 -3.02 -1.76 -15.08
C LEU A 177 -1.49 -1.89 -15.04
N ILE A 178 -0.96 -2.57 -14.02
CA ILE A 178 0.48 -2.80 -13.87
C ILE A 178 1.05 -3.56 -15.07
N TYR A 179 0.40 -4.64 -15.51
CA TYR A 179 0.84 -5.37 -16.70
C TYR A 179 0.82 -4.50 -17.96
N GLN A 180 -0.23 -3.70 -18.15
CA GLN A 180 -0.31 -2.77 -19.27
C GLN A 180 0.83 -1.75 -19.24
N GLN A 181 1.07 -1.10 -18.10
CA GLN A 181 2.12 -0.09 -17.99
C GLN A 181 3.52 -0.68 -18.15
N ARG A 182 3.75 -1.92 -17.69
CA ARG A 182 5.03 -2.64 -17.95
C ARG A 182 5.29 -2.87 -19.43
N GLY A 183 4.25 -3.00 -20.26
CA GLY A 183 4.38 -3.10 -21.71
C GLY A 183 4.63 -1.75 -22.40
N GLN A 184 4.24 -0.64 -21.78
CA GLN A 184 4.28 0.71 -22.37
C GLN A 184 5.47 1.55 -21.90
N LEU A 185 5.92 1.35 -20.66
CA LEU A 185 6.95 2.15 -20.02
C LEU A 185 8.28 1.38 -19.97
N LYS A 186 9.40 2.08 -20.23
CA LYS A 186 10.74 1.50 -20.09
C LYS A 186 11.16 1.53 -18.62
N LEU A 187 10.67 0.57 -17.86
CA LEU A 187 10.89 0.46 -16.42
C LEU A 187 12.17 -0.34 -16.13
N ARG A 188 12.93 0.11 -15.14
CA ARG A 188 14.09 -0.62 -14.60
C ARG A 188 13.63 -1.72 -13.65
N CYS A 189 12.62 -1.42 -12.84
CA CYS A 189 12.06 -2.35 -11.88
C CYS A 189 10.56 -2.12 -11.71
N PHE A 190 9.81 -3.21 -11.57
CA PHE A 190 8.42 -3.12 -11.13
C PHE A 190 8.09 -4.30 -10.23
N ILE A 191 7.96 -4.03 -8.94
CA ILE A 191 7.60 -5.01 -7.91
C ILE A 191 6.10 -4.85 -7.65
N SER A 192 5.38 -5.96 -7.68
CA SER A 192 4.00 -6.02 -7.19
C SER A 192 3.99 -6.94 -5.99
N LEU A 193 3.65 -6.39 -4.83
CA LEU A 193 3.54 -7.16 -3.60
C LEU A 193 2.11 -7.69 -3.52
N ARG A 194 2.00 -9.02 -3.40
CA ARG A 194 0.72 -9.73 -3.33
C ARG A 194 0.23 -9.84 -1.90
#